data_AF-A0AAV6U0H7-F1
#
_entry.id   AF-A0AAV6U0H7-F1
#
_cell.length_a   1.000
_cell.length_b   1.000
_cell.length_c   1.000
_cell.angle_alpha   90.00
_cell.angle_beta   90.00
_cell.angle_gamma   90.00
#
_symmetry.space_group_name_H-M   'P 1'
#
loop_
_entity.id
_entity.type
_entity.pdbx_description
1 polymer ?
#
loop_
_entity_poly.entity_id
_entity_poly.type
_entity_poly.pdbx_seq_one_letter_code
_entity_poly.pdbx_strand_id
1 'polypeptide(L)'
;MTSAVDKILSFADLKTYCRYKISKHLKSWQLVQERSMVLFYKLDSTSAPKITTSIKITEDLRVRVFASNHRVEERHVNLFLDNENVLSNWSQLAGLLNFFGSDPIISLNHSFDYYIAESLNNLYRCLDNFSDEDDSRGSKLGFLINQIALLGCQLYSPQTLDVAFSIYLSSSNCYKEIRSLNCLTLPTEEELVELMNKNSKNLY
;
A
#
# COMPACT_ATOMS: atom_id res chain seq x y z
N MET A 1 33.31 -14.40 19.78
CA MET A 1 32.93 -13.87 21.12
C MET A 1 32.08 -12.62 20.88
N THR A 2 30.78 -12.49 21.11
CA THR A 2 29.70 -13.30 21.70
C THR A 2 28.42 -13.00 20.89
N SER A 3 27.94 -13.93 20.06
CA SER A 3 26.71 -13.71 19.26
C SER A 3 25.41 -13.73 20.07
N ALA A 4 25.47 -14.12 21.35
CA ALA A 4 24.31 -14.19 22.23
C ALA A 4 23.75 -12.83 22.66
N VAL A 5 24.50 -11.73 22.53
CA VAL A 5 24.10 -10.41 23.05
C VAL A 5 23.25 -9.61 22.05
N ASP A 6 23.30 -9.96 20.77
CA ASP A 6 22.65 -9.18 19.70
C ASP A 6 21.29 -9.74 19.27
N LYS A 7 20.92 -10.96 19.69
CA LYS A 7 19.66 -11.58 19.29
C LYS A 7 18.47 -11.04 20.08
N ILE A 8 17.32 -10.93 19.42
CA ILE A 8 16.01 -10.70 20.04
C ILE A 8 15.31 -12.06 20.11
N LEU A 9 15.04 -12.55 21.31
CA LEU A 9 14.51 -13.90 21.52
C LEU A 9 12.99 -13.97 21.41
N SER A 10 12.31 -12.88 21.73
CA SER A 10 10.85 -12.78 21.70
C SER A 10 10.39 -11.33 21.72
N PHE A 11 9.09 -11.09 21.53
CA PHE A 11 8.52 -9.77 21.72
C PHE A 11 8.60 -9.27 23.17
N ALA A 12 8.51 -10.17 24.16
CA ALA A 12 8.72 -9.82 25.56
C ALA A 12 10.16 -9.37 25.83
N ASP A 13 11.13 -10.05 25.20
CA ASP A 13 12.56 -9.68 25.23
C ASP A 13 12.78 -8.30 24.60
N LEU A 14 12.18 -8.06 23.43
CA LEU A 14 12.16 -6.73 22.79
C LEU A 14 11.63 -5.66 23.76
N LYS A 15 10.44 -5.84 24.35
CA LYS A 15 9.85 -4.85 25.25
C LYS A 15 10.73 -4.57 26.47
N THR A 16 11.29 -5.61 27.06
CA THR A 16 12.09 -5.53 28.29
C THR A 16 13.38 -4.76 28.06
N TYR A 17 14.12 -5.06 26.99
CA TYR A 17 15.48 -4.55 26.81
C TYR A 17 15.59 -3.42 25.78
N CYS A 18 14.54 -3.10 25.03
CA CYS A 18 14.57 -2.10 23.97
C CYS A 18 15.17 -0.78 24.43
N ARG A 19 14.64 -0.17 25.50
CA ARG A 19 15.14 1.13 26.00
C ARG A 19 16.64 1.13 26.28
N TYR A 20 17.16 0.03 26.83
CA TYR A 20 18.58 -0.12 27.13
C TYR A 20 19.41 -0.26 25.84
N LYS A 21 19.00 -1.17 24.95
CA LYS A 21 19.75 -1.58 23.75
C LYS A 21 19.85 -0.46 22.70
N ILE A 22 18.84 0.39 22.59
CA ILE A 22 18.78 1.48 21.60
C ILE A 22 18.75 2.87 22.24
N SER A 23 19.17 3.00 23.50
CA SER A 23 19.16 4.27 24.28
C SER A 23 19.72 5.48 23.51
N LYS A 24 20.78 5.26 22.72
CA LYS A 24 21.41 6.27 21.85
C LYS A 24 20.46 6.87 20.80
N HIS A 25 19.48 6.10 20.30
CA HIS A 25 18.50 6.56 19.32
C HIS A 25 17.30 7.29 19.96
N LEU A 26 17.05 7.09 21.25
CA LEU A 26 15.93 7.72 21.96
C LEU A 26 16.08 9.23 22.18
N LYS A 27 17.22 9.82 21.78
CA LYS A 27 17.39 11.27 21.73
C LYS A 27 16.60 11.91 20.58
N SER A 28 16.45 11.19 19.46
CA SER A 28 15.78 11.67 18.25
C SER A 28 14.49 10.92 17.95
N TRP A 29 14.29 9.75 18.55
CA TRP A 29 13.09 8.93 18.41
C TRP A 29 12.28 8.91 19.71
N GLN A 30 10.97 9.05 19.56
CA GLN A 30 10.02 8.71 20.61
C GLN A 30 9.73 7.22 20.58
N LEU A 31 9.49 6.62 21.75
CA LEU A 31 9.21 5.20 21.93
C LEU A 31 7.91 5.01 22.73
N VAL A 32 6.96 4.29 22.13
CA VAL A 32 5.74 3.83 22.77
C VAL A 32 5.74 2.30 22.80
N GLN A 33 5.38 1.72 23.94
CA GLN A 33 5.30 0.28 24.13
C GLN A 33 3.90 -0.09 24.57
N GLU A 34 3.16 -0.77 23.70
CA GLU A 34 1.81 -1.26 23.95
C GLU A 34 1.82 -2.77 24.21
N ARG A 35 0.64 -3.33 24.52
CA ARG A 35 0.49 -4.79 24.71
C ARG A 35 0.99 -5.57 23.50
N SER A 36 0.58 -5.17 22.29
CA SER A 36 0.79 -5.92 21.04
C SER A 36 1.69 -5.23 20.02
N MET A 37 2.32 -4.10 20.39
CA MET A 37 3.27 -3.43 19.52
C MET A 37 4.31 -2.59 20.27
N VAL A 38 5.45 -2.41 19.62
CA VAL A 38 6.45 -1.40 19.96
C VAL A 38 6.51 -0.41 18.80
N LEU A 39 6.40 0.89 19.09
CA LEU A 39 6.37 1.94 18.10
C LEU A 39 7.49 2.95 18.36
N PHE A 40 8.30 3.17 17.32
CA PHE A 40 9.22 4.29 17.24
C PHE A 40 8.65 5.34 16.31
N TYR A 41 8.74 6.60 16.66
CA TYR A 41 8.37 7.67 15.73
C TYR A 41 9.19 8.95 15.93
N LYS A 42 9.31 9.71 14.84
CA LYS A 42 9.79 11.09 14.83
C LYS A 42 8.61 12.03 14.63
N LEU A 43 8.64 13.15 15.33
CA LEU A 43 7.61 14.17 15.26
C LEU A 43 8.23 15.46 14.75
N ASP A 44 7.60 16.04 13.72
CA ASP A 44 7.88 17.39 13.26
C ASP A 44 6.80 18.32 13.86
N SER A 45 7.27 19.23 14.71
CA SER A 45 6.45 20.24 15.40
C SER A 45 6.71 21.65 14.88
N THR A 46 7.36 21.81 13.72
CA THR A 46 7.58 23.14 13.11
C THR A 46 6.28 23.81 12.67
N SER A 47 5.23 23.01 12.43
CA SER A 47 3.88 23.44 12.10
C SER A 47 2.85 22.58 12.86
N ALA A 48 1.74 22.18 12.24
CA ALA A 48 0.84 21.20 12.82
C ALA A 48 1.62 19.90 13.10
N PRO A 49 1.60 19.38 14.35
CA PRO A 49 2.36 18.19 14.71
C PRO A 49 2.05 17.02 13.78
N LYS A 50 3.08 16.53 13.10
CA LYS A 50 2.97 15.39 12.19
C LYS A 50 4.06 14.37 12.46
N ILE A 51 3.71 13.10 12.32
CA ILE A 51 4.67 12.01 12.35
C ILE A 51 5.39 12.00 11.01
N THR A 52 6.69 12.27 10.99
CA THR A 52 7.49 12.25 9.76
C THR A 52 7.95 10.85 9.41
N THR A 53 8.33 10.07 10.42
CA THR A 53 8.75 8.68 10.25
C THR A 53 8.27 7.85 11.42
N SER A 54 7.83 6.63 11.18
CA SER A 54 7.57 5.66 12.23
C SER A 54 8.02 4.24 11.87
N ILE A 55 8.42 3.48 12.88
CA ILE A 55 8.76 2.06 12.78
C ILE A 55 7.90 1.34 13.81
N LYS A 56 6.97 0.51 13.33
CA LYS A 56 6.09 -0.32 14.14
C LYS A 56 6.57 -1.76 14.12
N ILE A 57 6.66 -2.38 15.29
CA ILE A 57 7.02 -3.79 15.48
C ILE A 57 5.86 -4.49 16.19
N THR A 58 5.33 -5.57 15.60
CA THR A 58 4.21 -6.35 16.16
C THR A 58 4.69 -7.53 17.02
N GLU A 59 3.76 -8.25 17.65
CA GLU A 59 4.07 -9.39 18.55
C GLU A 59 4.87 -10.52 17.88
N ASP A 60 4.69 -10.70 16.58
CA ASP A 60 5.43 -11.64 15.73
C ASP A 60 6.78 -11.07 15.25
N LEU A 61 7.22 -9.95 15.83
CA LEU A 61 8.44 -9.21 15.48
C LEU A 61 8.47 -8.69 14.03
N ARG A 62 7.32 -8.66 13.33
CA ARG A 62 7.25 -8.04 12.00
C ARG A 62 7.37 -6.53 12.09
N VAL A 63 8.14 -5.96 11.18
CA VAL A 63 8.45 -4.53 11.10
C VAL A 63 7.63 -3.90 9.98
N ARG A 64 7.03 -2.76 10.28
CA ARG A 64 6.42 -1.87 9.28
C ARG A 64 7.00 -0.48 9.45
N VAL A 65 7.53 0.09 8.38
CA VAL A 65 8.09 1.44 8.38
C VAL A 65 7.17 2.35 7.59
N PHE A 66 6.95 3.56 8.11
CA PHE A 66 6.24 4.63 7.42
C PHE A 66 7.12 5.86 7.38
N ALA A 67 7.19 6.52 6.23
CA ALA A 67 7.92 7.77 6.05
C ALA A 67 7.03 8.74 5.25
N SER A 68 6.92 9.99 5.71
CA SER A 68 6.09 11.03 5.09
C SER A 68 4.65 10.56 4.79
N ASN A 69 4.00 9.90 5.76
CA ASN A 69 2.67 9.27 5.65
C ASN A 69 2.53 8.09 4.67
N HIS A 70 3.62 7.63 4.06
CA HIS A 70 3.60 6.51 3.12
C HIS A 70 4.23 5.28 3.74
N ARG A 71 3.68 4.08 3.47
CA ARG A 71 4.30 2.83 3.90
C ARG A 71 5.55 2.59 3.06
N VAL A 72 6.68 2.39 3.72
CA VAL A 72 7.93 2.06 3.04
C VAL A 72 7.80 0.66 2.42
N GLU A 73 8.21 0.54 1.15
CA GLU A 73 8.24 -0.75 0.47
C GLU A 73 9.16 -1.75 1.17
N GLU A 74 8.73 -3.00 1.17
CA GLU A 74 9.43 -4.08 1.88
C GLU A 74 10.87 -4.27 1.39
N ARG A 75 11.15 -3.99 0.10
CA ARG A 75 12.51 -4.04 -0.45
C ARG A 75 13.50 -3.14 0.30
N HIS A 76 13.05 -1.98 0.77
CA HIS A 76 13.89 -1.02 1.50
C HIS A 76 14.07 -1.43 2.96
N VAL A 77 13.06 -2.07 3.55
CA VAL A 77 13.13 -2.61 4.91
C VAL A 77 14.00 -3.87 4.96
N ASN A 78 13.91 -4.73 3.94
CA ASN A 78 14.69 -5.96 3.78
C ASN A 78 16.19 -5.70 3.55
N LEU A 79 16.62 -4.46 3.27
CA LEU A 79 18.05 -4.10 3.33
C LEU A 79 18.65 -4.31 4.73
N PHE A 80 17.80 -4.33 5.76
CA PHE A 80 18.20 -4.49 7.15
C PHE A 80 17.72 -5.80 7.77
N LEU A 81 16.80 -6.52 7.12
CA LEU A 81 16.12 -7.69 7.68
C LEU A 81 16.32 -8.90 6.77
N ASP A 82 16.69 -10.03 7.37
CA ASP A 82 17.14 -11.19 6.61
C ASP A 82 16.01 -11.86 5.80
N ASN A 83 14.75 -11.83 6.28
CA ASN A 83 13.55 -12.29 5.54
C ASN A 83 12.23 -11.81 6.18
N GLU A 84 11.18 -11.69 5.36
CA GLU A 84 9.78 -11.44 5.75
C GLU A 84 9.51 -10.20 6.64
N ASN A 85 10.42 -9.23 6.61
CA ASN A 85 10.40 -8.08 7.50
C ASN A 85 10.37 -8.46 9.00
N VAL A 86 10.94 -9.61 9.39
CA VAL A 86 10.97 -10.06 10.79
C VAL A 86 12.26 -9.61 11.46
N LEU A 87 12.13 -8.93 12.60
CA LEU A 87 13.25 -8.46 13.39
C LEU A 87 13.84 -9.60 14.24
N SER A 88 15.11 -9.92 14.00
CA SER A 88 15.83 -11.00 14.70
C SER A 88 16.93 -10.49 15.62
N ASN A 89 17.45 -9.28 15.35
CA ASN A 89 18.65 -8.75 16.01
C ASN A 89 18.50 -7.27 16.42
N TRP A 90 19.20 -6.88 17.49
CA TRP A 90 19.30 -5.50 17.95
C TRP A 90 20.05 -4.62 16.95
N SER A 91 21.08 -5.16 16.30
CA SER A 91 21.80 -4.51 15.21
C SER A 91 20.90 -4.14 14.03
N GLN A 92 19.96 -4.99 13.65
CA GLN A 92 18.96 -4.71 12.61
C GLN A 92 18.07 -3.53 13.01
N LEU A 93 17.57 -3.52 14.25
CA LEU A 93 16.76 -2.42 14.76
C LEU A 93 17.55 -1.10 14.79
N ALA A 94 18.81 -1.14 15.23
CA ALA A 94 19.69 0.03 15.22
C ALA A 94 19.94 0.54 13.79
N GLY A 95 20.13 -0.37 12.82
CA GLY A 95 20.26 -0.05 11.41
C GLY A 95 19.02 0.67 10.86
N LEU A 96 17.83 0.12 11.13
CA LEU A 96 16.55 0.73 10.75
C LEU A 96 16.38 2.13 11.35
N LEU A 97 16.60 2.28 12.66
CA LEU A 97 16.48 3.57 13.37
C LEU A 97 17.49 4.61 12.87
N ASN A 98 18.67 4.17 12.45
CA ASN A 98 19.69 5.06 11.91
C ASN A 98 19.33 5.51 10.49
N PHE A 99 19.00 4.57 9.61
CA PHE A 99 18.72 4.84 8.20
C PHE A 99 17.43 5.66 8.01
N PHE A 100 16.32 5.25 8.63
CA PHE A 100 15.07 6.00 8.55
C PHE A 100 15.04 7.22 9.48
N GLY A 101 16.06 7.35 10.34
CA GLY A 101 16.25 8.48 11.25
C GLY A 101 17.25 9.52 10.75
N SER A 102 17.88 9.36 9.60
CA SER A 102 18.73 10.41 9.01
C SER A 102 17.88 11.43 8.25
N ASP A 103 18.15 12.71 8.47
CA ASP A 103 17.57 13.82 7.70
C ASP A 103 18.57 14.28 6.62
N PRO A 104 18.13 14.58 5.37
CA PRO A 104 16.75 14.45 4.89
C PRO A 104 16.31 12.98 4.80
N ILE A 105 15.02 12.73 5.02
CA ILE A 105 14.39 11.43 4.77
C ILE A 105 14.81 11.03 3.36
N ILE A 106 15.58 9.94 3.26
CA ILE A 106 16.03 9.42 1.98
C ILE A 106 14.79 9.28 1.12
N SER A 107 14.76 9.96 -0.03
CA SER A 107 13.68 9.81 -1.00
C SER A 107 13.66 8.35 -1.42
N LEU A 108 12.78 7.58 -0.80
CA LEU A 108 12.57 6.19 -1.14
C LEU A 108 11.94 6.22 -2.52
N ASN A 109 12.74 5.93 -3.54
CA ASN A 109 12.21 5.75 -4.88
C ASN A 109 11.23 4.59 -4.80
N HIS A 110 9.94 4.91 -4.84
CA HIS A 110 8.89 3.94 -4.92
C HIS A 110 8.74 3.46 -6.36
N SER A 111 8.34 2.20 -6.53
CA SER A 111 7.97 1.68 -7.85
C SER A 111 6.73 2.39 -8.37
N PHE A 112 6.53 2.38 -9.69
CA PHE A 112 5.30 2.88 -10.29
C PHE A 112 4.08 2.11 -9.74
N ASP A 113 4.19 0.78 -9.60
CA ASP A 113 3.13 -0.08 -9.07
C ASP A 113 2.72 0.27 -7.64
N TYR A 114 3.68 0.70 -6.80
CA TYR A 114 3.39 1.18 -5.45
C TYR A 114 2.46 2.40 -5.49
N TYR A 115 2.75 3.38 -6.36
CA TYR A 115 1.92 4.58 -6.47
C TYR A 115 0.52 4.27 -7.02
N ILE A 116 0.40 3.32 -7.96
CA ILE A 116 -0.90 2.84 -8.43
C ILE A 116 -1.69 2.19 -7.30
N ALA A 117 -1.07 1.28 -6.54
CA ALA A 117 -1.72 0.58 -5.43
C ALA A 117 -2.18 1.54 -4.32
N GLU A 118 -1.34 2.49 -3.91
CA GLU A 118 -1.70 3.52 -2.93
C GLU A 118 -2.81 4.43 -3.45
N SER A 119 -2.76 4.82 -4.72
CA SER A 119 -3.82 5.64 -5.34
C SER A 119 -5.16 4.89 -5.33
N LEU A 120 -5.18 3.61 -5.71
CA LEU A 120 -6.37 2.78 -5.64
C LEU A 120 -6.92 2.68 -4.23
N ASN A 121 -6.08 2.43 -3.23
CA ASN A 121 -6.48 2.35 -1.82
C ASN A 121 -7.12 3.67 -1.33
N ASN A 122 -6.53 4.81 -1.70
CA ASN A 122 -7.10 6.12 -1.37
C ASN A 122 -8.44 6.35 -2.07
N LEU A 123 -8.58 5.94 -3.33
CA LEU A 123 -9.84 6.06 -4.06
C LEU A 123 -10.94 5.16 -3.49
N TYR A 124 -10.63 3.93 -3.05
CA TYR A 124 -11.58 3.07 -2.34
C TYR A 124 -12.06 3.71 -1.04
N ARG A 125 -11.16 4.31 -0.25
CA ARG A 125 -11.57 5.06 0.95
C ARG A 125 -12.46 6.25 0.63
N CYS A 126 -12.22 6.91 -0.49
CA CYS A 126 -13.12 7.97 -0.96
C CYS A 126 -14.48 7.40 -1.35
N LEU A 127 -14.52 6.24 -2.02
CA LEU A 127 -15.74 5.54 -2.40
C LEU A 127 -16.59 5.19 -1.16
N ASP A 128 -15.95 4.67 -0.10
CA ASP A 128 -16.61 4.32 1.16
C ASP A 128 -17.28 5.52 1.86
N ASN A 129 -16.88 6.75 1.54
CA ASN A 129 -17.46 7.97 2.11
C ASN A 129 -18.71 8.45 1.35
N PHE A 130 -19.05 7.88 0.20
CA PHE A 130 -20.30 8.19 -0.48
C PHE A 130 -21.45 7.42 0.19
N SER A 131 -22.45 8.14 0.68
CA SER A 131 -23.70 7.53 1.17
C SER A 131 -24.55 6.99 0.01
N ASP A 132 -25.44 6.03 0.28
CA ASP A 132 -26.38 5.46 -0.69
C ASP A 132 -27.23 6.53 -1.42
N GLU A 133 -27.46 7.70 -0.80
CA GLU A 133 -28.17 8.83 -1.43
C GLU A 133 -27.36 9.53 -2.54
N ASP A 134 -26.08 9.19 -2.69
CA ASP A 134 -25.12 9.81 -3.61
C ASP A 134 -24.64 8.84 -4.71
N ASP A 135 -25.48 7.83 -5.00
CA ASP A 135 -25.21 6.67 -5.85
C ASP A 135 -24.60 7.03 -7.22
N SER A 136 -25.02 8.14 -7.83
CA SER A 136 -24.49 8.56 -9.13
C SER A 136 -23.02 8.99 -9.09
N ARG A 137 -22.56 9.56 -7.97
CA ARG A 137 -21.16 9.99 -7.79
C ARG A 137 -20.29 8.79 -7.40
N GLY A 138 -20.79 7.95 -6.50
CA GLY A 138 -20.15 6.68 -6.13
C GLY A 138 -19.93 5.78 -7.36
N SER A 139 -20.94 5.64 -8.21
CA SER A 139 -20.86 4.86 -9.46
C SER A 139 -19.80 5.38 -10.44
N LYS A 140 -19.70 6.71 -10.61
CA LYS A 140 -18.66 7.32 -11.48
C LYS A 140 -17.26 7.10 -10.93
N LEU A 141 -17.07 7.23 -9.62
CA LEU A 141 -15.79 6.96 -8.98
C LEU A 141 -15.44 5.46 -9.06
N GLY A 142 -16.42 4.57 -8.85
CA GLY A 142 -16.26 3.13 -9.00
C GLY A 142 -15.81 2.73 -10.40
N PHE A 143 -16.40 3.33 -11.44
CA PHE A 143 -15.95 3.14 -12.82
C PHE A 143 -14.49 3.56 -13.02
N LEU A 144 -14.09 4.74 -12.52
CA LEU A 144 -12.70 5.22 -12.62
C LEU A 144 -11.72 4.31 -11.89
N ILE A 145 -12.07 3.84 -10.69
CA ILE A 145 -11.27 2.88 -9.93
C ILE A 145 -11.06 1.60 -10.75
N ASN A 146 -12.12 1.10 -11.40
CA ASN A 146 -12.03 -0.09 -12.23
C ASN A 146 -11.10 0.13 -13.44
N GLN A 147 -11.20 1.28 -14.12
CA GLN A 147 -10.33 1.62 -15.25
C GLN A 147 -8.85 1.70 -14.85
N ILE A 148 -8.53 2.25 -13.67
CA ILE A 148 -7.15 2.29 -13.16
C ILE A 148 -6.66 0.88 -12.81
N ALA A 149 -7.51 0.05 -12.18
CA ALA A 149 -7.17 -1.32 -11.83
C ALA A 149 -6.87 -2.19 -13.07
N LEU A 150 -7.57 -1.93 -14.17
CA LEU A 150 -7.39 -2.64 -15.45
C LEU A 150 -6.00 -2.41 -16.09
N LEU A 151 -5.26 -1.37 -15.68
CA LEU A 151 -3.87 -1.17 -16.10
C LEU A 151 -2.93 -2.25 -15.56
N GLY A 152 -3.24 -2.83 -14.39
CA GLY A 152 -2.41 -3.86 -13.74
C GLY A 152 -2.95 -5.29 -13.92
N CYS A 153 -4.27 -5.45 -14.06
CA CYS A 153 -4.89 -6.76 -14.24
C CYS A 153 -6.19 -6.64 -15.06
N GLN A 154 -6.31 -7.36 -16.18
CA GLN A 154 -7.47 -7.30 -17.07
C GLN A 154 -8.66 -8.12 -16.56
N LEU A 155 -9.16 -7.77 -15.37
CA LEU A 155 -10.42 -8.29 -14.84
C LEU A 155 -11.52 -7.22 -14.98
N TYR A 156 -12.30 -7.32 -16.05
CA TYR A 156 -13.37 -6.38 -16.35
C TYR A 156 -14.53 -6.51 -15.36
N SER A 157 -14.96 -5.39 -14.78
CA SER A 157 -16.20 -5.36 -13.99
C SER A 157 -17.44 -5.45 -14.91
N PRO A 158 -18.61 -5.87 -14.38
CA PRO A 158 -19.86 -5.82 -15.14
C PRO A 158 -20.15 -4.44 -15.73
N GLN A 159 -19.92 -3.38 -14.94
CA GLN A 159 -20.11 -1.99 -15.37
C GLN A 159 -19.22 -1.62 -16.57
N THR A 160 -17.95 -2.07 -16.57
CA THR A 160 -17.06 -1.86 -17.72
C THR A 160 -17.54 -2.62 -18.95
N LEU A 161 -18.06 -3.84 -18.80
CA LEU A 161 -18.63 -4.61 -19.90
C LEU A 161 -19.90 -3.97 -20.46
N ASP A 162 -20.78 -3.45 -19.59
CA ASP A 162 -22.01 -2.76 -20.01
C ASP A 162 -21.69 -1.49 -20.81
N VAL A 163 -20.71 -0.71 -20.35
CA VAL A 163 -20.22 0.48 -21.08
C VAL A 163 -19.60 0.07 -22.42
N ALA A 164 -18.70 -0.93 -22.41
CA ALA A 164 -18.05 -1.43 -23.62
C ALA A 164 -19.09 -1.88 -24.66
N PHE A 165 -20.08 -2.66 -24.22
CA PHE A 165 -21.13 -3.18 -25.08
C PHE A 165 -22.06 -2.08 -25.59
N SER A 166 -22.43 -1.12 -24.74
CA SER A 166 -23.28 0.01 -25.12
C SER A 166 -22.62 0.86 -26.22
N ILE A 167 -21.31 1.13 -26.10
CA ILE A 167 -20.55 1.84 -27.13
C ILE A 167 -20.51 1.01 -28.42
N TYR A 168 -20.18 -0.28 -28.32
CA TYR A 168 -20.09 -1.18 -29.48
C TYR A 168 -21.42 -1.27 -30.26
N LEU A 169 -22.54 -1.45 -29.55
CA LEU A 169 -23.88 -1.49 -30.15
C LEU A 169 -24.27 -0.15 -30.79
N SER A 170 -23.86 0.97 -30.18
CA SER A 170 -24.16 2.30 -30.72
C SER A 170 -23.33 2.61 -31.97
N SER A 171 -22.06 2.24 -31.97
CA SER A 171 -21.15 2.39 -33.11
C SER A 171 -19.87 1.57 -32.90
N SER A 172 -19.71 0.48 -33.66
CA SER A 172 -18.49 -0.33 -33.64
C SER A 172 -17.24 0.44 -34.07
N ASN A 173 -17.38 1.40 -34.99
CA ASN A 173 -16.27 2.26 -35.39
C ASN A 173 -15.81 3.16 -34.22
N CYS A 174 -16.76 3.75 -33.47
CA CYS A 174 -16.44 4.54 -32.28
C CYS A 174 -15.75 3.68 -31.21
N TYR A 175 -16.24 2.45 -31.01
CA TYR A 175 -15.61 1.48 -30.10
C TYR A 175 -14.15 1.21 -30.46
N LYS A 176 -13.87 0.93 -31.74
CA LYS A 176 -12.50 0.71 -32.24
C LYS A 176 -11.60 1.91 -32.01
N GLU A 177 -12.09 3.12 -32.29
CA GLU A 177 -11.34 4.35 -32.07
C GLU A 177 -11.01 4.56 -30.59
N ILE A 178 -12.01 4.50 -29.69
CA ILE A 178 -11.82 4.66 -28.24
C ILE A 178 -10.80 3.66 -27.71
N ARG A 179 -10.93 2.39 -28.14
CA ARG A 179 -9.98 1.34 -27.76
C ARG A 179 -8.58 1.62 -28.29
N SER A 180 -8.44 2.08 -29.54
CA SER A 180 -7.14 2.39 -30.14
C SER A 180 -6.42 3.56 -29.47
N LEU A 181 -7.17 4.51 -28.92
CA LEU A 181 -6.65 5.64 -28.17
C LEU A 181 -6.12 5.25 -26.78
N ASN A 182 -6.43 4.04 -26.31
CA ASN A 182 -6.15 3.57 -24.94
C ASN A 182 -6.67 4.54 -23.86
N CYS A 183 -7.71 5.32 -24.15
CA CYS A 183 -8.35 6.21 -23.18
C CYS A 183 -9.14 5.42 -22.12
N LEU A 184 -9.65 4.24 -22.49
CA LEU A 184 -10.31 3.28 -21.63
C LEU A 184 -9.71 1.90 -21.89
N THR A 185 -9.53 1.09 -20.84
CA THR A 185 -9.10 -0.29 -20.99
C THR A 185 -10.33 -1.15 -21.30
N LEU A 186 -10.64 -1.27 -22.59
CA LEU A 186 -11.80 -2.00 -23.11
C LEU A 186 -11.37 -3.34 -23.72
N PRO A 187 -12.21 -4.40 -23.61
CA PRO A 187 -11.94 -5.69 -24.24
C PRO A 187 -11.82 -5.58 -25.77
N THR A 188 -11.17 -6.56 -26.41
CA THR A 188 -11.29 -6.70 -27.88
C THR A 188 -12.74 -6.96 -28.27
N GLU A 189 -13.10 -6.74 -29.54
CA GLU A 189 -14.44 -7.10 -30.02
C GLU A 189 -14.72 -8.59 -29.84
N GLU A 190 -13.71 -9.44 -30.08
CA GLU A 190 -13.79 -10.88 -29.88
C GLU A 190 -14.00 -11.24 -28.40
N GLU A 191 -13.21 -10.67 -27.50
CA GLU A 191 -13.34 -10.85 -26.05
C GLU A 191 -14.69 -10.36 -25.53
N LEU A 192 -15.18 -9.22 -26.04
CA LEU A 192 -16.47 -8.66 -25.64
C LEU A 192 -17.61 -9.63 -25.99
N VAL A 193 -17.60 -10.18 -27.21
CA VAL A 193 -18.58 -11.18 -27.64
C VAL A 193 -18.49 -12.45 -26.79
N GLU A 194 -17.28 -12.93 -26.49
CA GLU A 194 -17.10 -14.09 -25.61
C GLU A 194 -17.61 -13.86 -24.19
N LEU A 195 -17.28 -12.72 -23.59
CA LEU A 195 -17.66 -12.36 -22.22
C LEU A 195 -19.17 -12.19 -22.09
N MET A 196 -19.82 -11.60 -23.09
CA MET A 196 -21.28 -11.53 -23.13
C MET A 196 -21.93 -12.90 -23.26
N ASN A 197 -21.42 -13.76 -24.14
CA ASN A 197 -21.94 -15.10 -24.33
C ASN A 197 -21.80 -15.94 -23.04
N LYS A 198 -20.70 -15.75 -22.28
CA LYS A 198 -20.52 -16.38 -20.97
C LYS A 198 -21.52 -15.86 -19.93
N ASN A 199 -21.76 -14.55 -19.88
CA ASN A 199 -22.72 -13.96 -18.93
C ASN A 199 -24.18 -14.36 -19.25
N SER A 200 -24.54 -14.53 -20.52
CA SER A 200 -25.88 -14.97 -20.93
C SER A 200 -26.22 -16.41 -20.53
N LYS A 201 -25.21 -17.28 -20.36
CA LYS A 201 -25.38 -18.68 -19.95
C LYS A 201 -25.55 -18.88 -18.44
N ASN A 202 -25.26 -17.87 -17.63
CA ASN A 202 -25.45 -17.92 -16.17
C ASN A 202 -26.82 -17.41 -15.72
N LEU A 203 -27.71 -17.07 -16.67
CA LEU A 203 -29.07 -16.57 -16.43
C LEU A 203 -30.15 -17.61 -16.74
N TYR A 204 -29.78 -18.86 -17.02
CA TYR A 204 -30.68 -19.99 -17.25
C TYR A 204 -30.22 -21.25 -16.50
#